data_AF-A0A256YLC0-F1
#
_entry.id   AF-A0A256YLC0-F1
#
_cell.length_a   1.000
_cell.length_b   1.000
_cell.length_c   1.000
_cell.angle_alpha   90.00
_cell.angle_beta   90.00
_cell.angle_gamma   90.00
#
_symmetry.space_group_name_H-M   'P 1'
#
loop_
_entity.id
_entity.type
_entity.pdbx_description
1 polymer ?
#
loop_
_entity_poly.entity_id
_entity_poly.type
_entity_poly.pdbx_seq_one_letter_code
_entity_poly.pdbx_strand_id
1 'polypeptide(L)'
;MEDEGENGVGADETVRSWGYVLAVSLIILVGAGLIYLNRPHPETGRESENLSIYYLMPPDCEDCDPSMIDEISSELKLKIKSIRTRIVPRPNILVIFGDRADMGLANSRLNILSILCEFANITRACELRDELRDIEFAVDCLNRYNVSSNS
;
A
#
# COMPACT_ATOMS: atom_id res chain seq x y z
N MET A 1 -41.75 -19.69 52.41
CA MET A 1 -40.66 -20.43 53.09
C MET A 1 -40.10 -21.35 52.01
N GLU A 2 -39.15 -20.82 51.23
CA GLU A 2 -37.69 -20.88 51.53
C GLU A 2 -37.23 -22.35 51.53
N ASP A 3 -36.17 -22.80 50.86
CA ASP A 3 -35.12 -22.15 50.08
C ASP A 3 -34.34 -23.23 49.29
N GLU A 4 -33.49 -22.72 48.40
CA GLU A 4 -32.38 -23.27 47.60
C GLU A 4 -31.72 -24.65 47.86
N GLY A 5 -31.06 -25.15 46.80
CA GLY A 5 -30.03 -26.21 46.84
C GLY A 5 -29.74 -26.83 45.46
N GLU A 6 -29.07 -26.13 44.57
CA GLU A 6 -27.65 -26.33 44.18
C GLU A 6 -27.30 -27.59 43.33
N ASN A 7 -26.80 -27.28 42.12
CA ASN A 7 -25.65 -27.87 41.42
C ASN A 7 -25.68 -29.29 40.82
N GLY A 8 -25.48 -29.30 39.49
CA GLY A 8 -25.11 -30.46 38.68
C GLY A 8 -24.67 -30.04 37.28
N VAL A 9 -23.58 -29.25 37.23
CA VAL A 9 -22.93 -28.72 36.04
C VAL A 9 -22.47 -29.85 35.11
N GLY A 10 -22.97 -29.83 33.87
CA GLY A 10 -22.41 -30.54 32.73
C GLY A 10 -22.34 -29.58 31.55
N ALA A 11 -21.55 -28.51 31.68
CA ALA A 11 -21.31 -27.56 30.60
C ALA A 11 -20.36 -28.20 29.59
N ASP A 12 -20.93 -28.61 28.47
CA ASP A 12 -20.26 -29.00 27.24
C ASP A 12 -19.48 -27.78 26.69
N GLU A 13 -18.18 -27.73 26.97
CA GLU A 13 -17.28 -26.60 26.67
C GLU A 13 -16.92 -26.46 25.18
N THR A 14 -17.48 -27.26 24.28
CA THR A 14 -17.01 -27.30 22.88
C THR A 14 -17.76 -26.41 21.90
N VAL A 15 -18.92 -25.84 22.25
CA VAL A 15 -19.76 -25.09 21.29
C VAL A 15 -19.51 -23.57 21.33
N ARG A 16 -18.89 -23.05 22.40
CA ARG A 16 -18.70 -21.59 22.58
C ARG A 16 -17.51 -20.98 21.84
N SER A 17 -16.61 -21.79 21.27
CA SER A 17 -15.35 -21.30 20.70
C SER A 17 -15.48 -20.75 19.27
N TRP A 18 -16.36 -21.31 18.44
CA TRP A 18 -16.45 -20.93 17.02
C TRP A 18 -17.22 -19.63 16.76
N GLY A 19 -18.20 -19.31 17.60
CA GLY A 19 -18.96 -18.06 17.49
C GLY A 19 -18.10 -16.82 17.76
N TYR A 20 -17.13 -16.93 18.68
CA TYR A 20 -16.20 -15.86 18.98
C TYR A 20 -15.18 -15.64 17.86
N VAL A 21 -14.66 -16.70 17.24
CA VAL A 21 -13.69 -16.57 16.14
C VAL A 21 -14.34 -15.90 14.91
N LEU A 22 -15.59 -16.24 14.60
CA LEU A 22 -16.31 -15.61 13.49
C LEU A 22 -16.71 -14.16 13.80
N ALA A 23 -17.14 -13.87 15.03
CA ALA A 23 -17.49 -12.50 15.44
C ALA A 23 -16.26 -11.57 15.47
N VAL A 24 -15.10 -12.04 15.94
CA VAL A 24 -13.86 -11.24 15.96
C VAL A 24 -13.32 -11.02 14.54
N SER A 25 -13.44 -12.01 13.64
CA SER A 25 -13.03 -11.85 12.23
C SER A 25 -13.89 -10.81 11.50
N LEU A 26 -15.19 -10.74 11.79
CA LEU A 26 -16.11 -9.75 11.20
C LEU A 26 -15.84 -8.33 11.73
N ILE A 27 -15.48 -8.19 13.00
CA ILE A 27 -15.12 -6.89 13.60
C ILE A 27 -13.80 -6.36 13.03
N ILE A 28 -12.82 -7.22 12.74
CA ILE A 28 -11.55 -6.80 12.12
C ILE A 28 -11.77 -6.33 10.67
N LEU A 29 -12.63 -7.00 9.91
CA LEU A 29 -12.96 -6.60 8.53
C LEU A 29 -13.75 -5.28 8.48
N VAL A 30 -14.70 -5.08 9.40
CA VAL A 30 -15.47 -3.82 9.49
C VAL A 30 -14.62 -2.69 10.09
N GLY A 31 -13.73 -2.99 11.03
CA GLY A 31 -12.79 -2.03 11.62
C GLY A 31 -11.72 -1.54 10.65
N ALA A 32 -11.16 -2.43 9.83
CA ALA A 32 -10.26 -2.04 8.75
C ALA A 32 -10.99 -1.20 7.69
N GLY A 33 -12.20 -1.61 7.28
CA GLY A 33 -13.01 -0.85 6.31
C GLY A 33 -13.43 0.55 6.80
N LEU A 34 -13.68 0.73 8.09
CA LEU A 34 -14.05 2.03 8.68
C LEU A 34 -12.86 2.97 8.91
N ILE A 35 -11.64 2.46 9.13
CA ILE A 35 -10.45 3.30 9.22
C ILE A 35 -10.10 3.90 7.83
N TYR A 36 -10.42 3.21 6.72
CA TYR A 36 -10.25 3.75 5.38
C TYR A 36 -11.22 4.89 5.04
N LEU A 37 -12.43 4.89 5.60
CA LEU A 37 -13.46 5.89 5.27
C LEU A 37 -13.26 7.27 5.92
N ASN A 38 -12.41 7.38 6.94
CA ASN A 38 -12.27 8.60 7.74
C ASN A 38 -10.90 9.27 7.61
N ARG A 39 -10.07 8.85 6.65
CA ARG A 39 -8.90 9.66 6.29
C ARG A 39 -9.45 10.86 5.53
N PRO A 40 -9.30 12.10 6.03
CA PRO A 40 -9.73 13.26 5.27
C PRO A 40 -8.98 13.25 3.95
N HIS A 41 -9.69 12.92 2.87
CA HIS A 41 -9.18 13.05 1.52
C HIS A 41 -8.97 14.54 1.27
N PRO A 42 -7.73 15.01 1.08
CA PRO A 42 -7.57 16.35 0.53
C PRO A 42 -8.12 16.30 -0.89
N GLU A 43 -9.28 16.91 -1.06
CA GLU A 43 -9.87 17.16 -2.37
C GLU A 43 -8.89 17.93 -3.25
N THR A 44 -8.89 17.56 -4.53
CA THR A 44 -8.49 18.39 -5.67
C THR A 44 -7.02 18.83 -5.76
N GLY A 45 -6.29 18.12 -6.63
CA GLY A 45 -6.05 18.64 -7.99
C GLY A 45 -5.27 19.95 -8.14
N ARG A 46 -4.51 20.38 -7.14
CA ARG A 46 -3.47 21.39 -7.34
C ARG A 46 -2.17 20.65 -7.62
N GLU A 47 -1.68 20.75 -8.85
CA GLU A 47 -0.24 20.71 -9.08
C GLU A 47 0.36 21.64 -8.02
N SER A 48 1.05 21.07 -7.04
CA SER A 48 1.81 21.87 -6.10
C SER A 48 2.84 22.59 -6.96
N GLU A 49 2.70 23.92 -7.09
CA GLU A 49 3.69 24.77 -7.77
C GLU A 49 5.11 24.57 -7.20
N ASN A 50 5.20 23.91 -6.04
CA ASN A 50 6.42 23.58 -5.32
C ASN A 50 6.85 22.10 -5.43
N LEU A 51 6.20 21.28 -6.26
CA LEU A 51 6.54 19.87 -6.47
C LEU A 51 7.42 19.71 -7.71
N SER A 52 8.61 19.15 -7.52
CA SER A 52 9.50 18.74 -8.60
C SER A 52 9.96 17.30 -8.39
N ILE A 53 9.77 16.47 -9.40
CA ILE A 53 10.10 15.05 -9.35
C ILE A 53 11.15 14.74 -10.41
N TYR A 54 12.23 14.07 -10.00
CA TYR A 54 13.34 13.69 -10.87
C TYR A 54 13.57 12.19 -10.79
N TYR A 55 13.57 11.52 -11.93
CA TYR A 55 14.02 10.14 -12.06
C TYR A 55 15.51 10.12 -12.43
N LEU A 56 16.34 9.63 -11.52
CA LEU A 56 17.79 9.60 -11.63
C LEU A 56 18.23 8.24 -12.12
N MET A 57 18.81 8.19 -13.32
CA MET A 57 19.28 6.98 -13.97
C MET A 57 20.81 6.93 -14.02
N PRO A 58 21.44 5.87 -13.47
CA PRO A 58 22.84 5.56 -13.77
C PRO A 58 23.07 5.42 -15.29
N PRO A 59 24.26 5.74 -15.84
CA PRO A 59 24.53 5.53 -17.27
C PRO A 59 24.46 4.06 -17.69
N ASP A 60 24.92 3.18 -16.81
CA ASP A 60 25.00 1.72 -17.02
C ASP A 60 23.89 1.02 -16.22
N CYS A 61 22.65 1.48 -16.38
CA CYS A 61 21.52 1.02 -15.58
C CYS A 61 20.82 -0.17 -16.25
N GLU A 62 20.99 -1.36 -15.68
CA GLU A 62 20.29 -2.58 -16.12
C GLU A 62 18.83 -2.61 -15.64
N ASP A 63 18.56 -2.08 -14.44
CA ASP A 63 17.24 -2.11 -13.79
C ASP A 63 16.37 -0.89 -14.11
N CYS A 64 16.78 -0.03 -15.05
CA CYS A 64 16.03 1.18 -15.37
C CYS A 64 14.86 0.85 -16.29
N ASP A 65 13.66 1.24 -15.88
CA ASP A 65 12.45 1.13 -16.69
C ASP A 65 11.85 2.53 -16.94
N PRO A 66 12.22 3.18 -18.06
CA PRO A 66 11.64 4.48 -18.43
C PRO A 66 10.14 4.40 -18.74
N SER A 67 9.66 3.27 -19.27
CA SER A 67 8.23 3.07 -19.57
C SER A 67 7.38 3.13 -18.32
N MET A 68 7.83 2.52 -17.23
CA MET A 68 7.17 2.62 -15.92
C MET A 68 7.04 4.08 -15.47
N ILE A 69 8.06 4.91 -15.71
CA ILE A 69 8.01 6.34 -15.37
C ILE A 69 6.98 7.09 -16.22
N ASP A 70 6.93 6.80 -17.51
CA ASP A 70 5.96 7.40 -18.43
C ASP A 70 4.52 7.02 -18.06
N GLU A 71 4.28 5.76 -17.67
CA GLU A 71 2.99 5.29 -17.17
C GLU A 71 2.57 6.02 -15.89
N ILE A 72 3.45 6.08 -14.88
CA ILE A 72 3.17 6.78 -13.62
C ILE A 72 2.95 8.28 -13.88
N SER A 73 3.76 8.89 -14.74
CA SER A 73 3.63 10.30 -15.14
C SER A 73 2.27 10.57 -15.78
N SER A 74 1.85 9.71 -16.70
CA SER A 74 0.55 9.79 -17.38
C SER A 74 -0.61 9.61 -16.41
N GLU A 75 -0.56 8.60 -15.56
CA GLU A 75 -1.65 8.22 -14.68
C GLU A 75 -1.85 9.20 -13.53
N LEU A 76 -0.75 9.70 -12.95
CA LEU A 76 -0.81 10.72 -11.91
C LEU A 76 -0.97 12.14 -12.48
N LYS A 77 -0.84 12.31 -13.80
CA LYS A 77 -0.78 13.61 -14.49
C LYS A 77 0.30 14.52 -13.90
N LEU A 78 1.46 13.94 -13.60
CA LEU A 78 2.61 14.65 -13.01
C LEU A 78 3.79 14.65 -13.97
N LYS A 79 4.53 15.74 -14.02
CA LYS A 79 5.76 15.82 -14.81
C LYS A 79 6.94 15.25 -14.03
N ILE A 80 7.44 14.10 -14.47
CA ILE A 80 8.66 13.48 -13.93
C ILE A 80 9.82 13.76 -14.90
N LYS A 81 10.90 14.37 -14.39
CA LYS A 81 12.08 14.70 -15.20
C LYS A 81 13.13 13.60 -15.10
N SER A 82 13.42 12.96 -16.22
CA SER A 82 14.47 11.95 -16.32
C SER A 82 15.86 12.57 -16.47
N ILE A 83 16.79 12.21 -15.58
CA ILE A 83 18.18 12.70 -15.58
C ILE A 83 19.11 11.50 -15.57
N ARG A 84 20.04 11.44 -16.54
CA ARG A 84 21.16 10.49 -16.49
C ARG A 84 22.29 11.07 -15.64
N THR A 85 22.74 10.33 -14.64
CA THR A 85 23.76 10.79 -13.69
C THR A 85 24.54 9.63 -13.07
N ARG A 86 25.85 9.83 -12.82
CA ARG A 86 26.72 8.87 -12.13
C ARG A 86 26.64 8.95 -10.61
N ILE A 87 25.83 9.88 -10.08
CA ILE A 87 25.73 10.15 -8.64
C ILE A 87 24.99 9.03 -7.91
N VAL A 88 24.03 8.38 -8.58
CA VAL A 88 23.26 7.28 -7.99
C VAL A 88 23.78 5.95 -8.54
N PRO A 89 23.94 4.91 -7.70
CA PRO A 89 24.40 3.59 -8.13
C PRO A 89 23.29 2.73 -8.75
N ARG A 90 22.02 3.09 -8.49
CA ARG A 90 20.79 2.42 -8.93
C ARG A 90 19.73 3.46 -9.28
N PRO A 91 18.68 3.11 -10.05
CA PRO A 91 17.60 4.05 -10.35
C PRO A 91 16.98 4.56 -9.06
N ASN A 92 16.93 5.88 -8.91
CA ASN A 92 16.35 6.56 -7.75
C ASN A 92 15.37 7.62 -8.22
N ILE A 93 14.38 7.92 -7.38
CA ILE A 93 13.51 9.07 -7.55
C ILE A 93 13.84 10.11 -6.48
N LEU A 94 14.05 11.34 -6.92
CA LEU A 94 14.23 12.50 -6.07
C LEU A 94 12.95 13.34 -6.14
N VAL A 95 12.33 13.56 -5.00
CA VAL A 95 11.13 14.36 -4.87
C VAL A 95 11.46 15.60 -4.04
N ILE A 96 11.19 16.77 -4.60
CA ILE A 96 11.36 18.06 -3.94
C ILE A 96 9.97 18.65 -3.77
N PHE A 97 9.60 18.99 -2.54
CA PHE A 97 8.32 19.59 -2.21
C PHE A 97 8.52 20.77 -1.25
N GLY A 98 8.44 21.99 -1.78
CA GLY A 98 8.76 23.20 -1.04
C GLY A 98 10.25 23.27 -0.70
N ASP A 99 10.56 23.32 0.59
CA ASP A 99 11.90 23.34 1.17
C ASP A 99 12.44 21.95 1.54
N ARG A 100 11.64 20.90 1.31
CA ARG A 100 12.00 19.51 1.64
C ARG A 100 12.37 18.73 0.40
N ALA A 101 13.33 17.83 0.55
CA ALA A 101 13.70 16.87 -0.48
C ALA A 101 13.84 15.48 0.13
N ASP A 102 13.41 14.48 -0.62
CA ASP A 102 13.59 13.07 -0.26
C ASP A 102 13.96 12.25 -1.50
N MET A 103 14.68 11.17 -1.27
CA MET A 103 15.15 10.27 -2.32
C MET A 103 14.93 8.83 -1.92
N GLY A 104 14.45 8.03 -2.86
CA GLY A 104 14.37 6.59 -2.66
C GLY A 104 14.57 5.80 -3.94
N LEU A 105 14.62 4.48 -3.78
CA LEU A 105 14.80 3.55 -4.89
C LEU A 105 13.61 3.62 -5.85
N ALA A 106 13.91 3.63 -7.14
CA ALA A 106 12.94 3.70 -8.22
C ALA A 106 13.06 2.51 -9.17
N ASN A 107 13.37 1.34 -8.61
CA ASN A 107 13.49 0.06 -9.31
C ASN A 107 12.15 -0.69 -9.41
N SER A 108 11.07 -0.15 -8.84
CA SER A 108 9.73 -0.72 -8.98
C SER A 108 8.66 0.35 -8.89
N ARG A 109 7.51 0.06 -9.49
CA ARG A 109 6.34 0.94 -9.50
C ARG A 109 5.83 1.19 -8.08
N LEU A 110 5.82 0.15 -7.24
CA LEU A 110 5.42 0.25 -5.84
C LEU A 110 6.32 1.21 -5.05
N ASN A 111 7.64 1.15 -5.25
CA ASN A 111 8.58 2.03 -4.54
C ASN A 111 8.37 3.50 -4.91
N ILE A 112 8.20 3.78 -6.20
CA ILE A 112 7.92 5.14 -6.68
C ILE A 112 6.62 5.67 -6.10
N LEU A 113 5.53 4.89 -6.18
CA LEU A 113 4.23 5.29 -5.66
C LEU A 113 4.24 5.45 -4.14
N SER A 114 5.02 4.64 -3.42
CA SER A 114 5.19 4.78 -1.97
C SER A 114 5.84 6.10 -1.60
N ILE A 115 6.92 6.49 -2.28
CA ILE A 115 7.58 7.78 -2.03
C ILE A 115 6.64 8.95 -2.37
N LEU A 116 5.95 8.89 -3.51
CA LEU A 116 5.00 9.94 -3.92
C LEU A 116 3.80 10.05 -2.96
N CYS A 117 3.34 8.92 -2.43
CA CYS A 117 2.28 8.89 -1.42
C CYS A 117 2.76 9.45 -0.08
N GLU A 118 3.84 8.92 0.48
CA GLU A 118 4.24 9.18 1.86
C GLU A 118 4.90 10.54 2.03
N PHE A 119 5.76 10.94 1.07
CA PHE A 119 6.51 12.17 1.16
C PHE A 119 5.77 13.36 0.55
N ALA A 120 5.26 13.21 -0.68
CA ALA A 120 4.57 14.28 -1.40
C ALA A 120 3.06 14.35 -1.12
N ASN A 121 2.51 13.39 -0.36
CA ASN A 121 1.10 13.31 0.00
C ASN A 121 0.17 13.32 -1.23
N ILE A 122 0.58 12.66 -2.32
CA ILE A 122 -0.22 12.56 -3.54
C ILE A 122 -1.25 11.45 -3.37
N THR A 123 -2.51 11.84 -3.13
CA THR A 123 -3.62 10.91 -2.86
C THR A 123 -3.73 9.79 -3.90
N ARG A 124 -3.67 10.15 -5.20
CA ARG A 124 -3.79 9.16 -6.28
C ARG A 124 -2.62 8.16 -6.29
N ALA A 125 -1.43 8.57 -5.86
CA ALA A 125 -0.30 7.66 -5.73
C ALA A 125 -0.51 6.68 -4.56
N CYS A 126 -1.13 7.11 -3.46
CA CYS A 126 -1.50 6.23 -2.35
C CYS A 126 -2.51 5.16 -2.78
N GLU A 127 -3.55 5.55 -3.53
CA GLU A 127 -4.56 4.62 -4.05
C GLU A 127 -3.91 3.53 -4.92
N LEU A 128 -3.10 3.94 -5.90
CA LEU A 128 -2.42 3.01 -6.80
C LEU A 128 -1.42 2.11 -6.08
N ARG A 129 -0.72 2.64 -5.07
CA ARG A 129 0.15 1.83 -4.22
C ARG A 129 -0.64 0.76 -3.49
N ASP A 130 -1.77 1.12 -2.90
CA ASP A 130 -2.58 0.20 -2.11
C ASP A 130 -3.21 -0.88 -2.99
N GLU A 131 -3.71 -0.52 -4.19
CA GLU A 131 -4.17 -1.48 -5.20
C GLU A 131 -3.07 -2.49 -5.60
N LEU A 132 -1.85 -2.00 -5.87
CA LEU A 132 -0.73 -2.87 -6.21
C LEU A 132 -0.30 -3.78 -5.05
N ARG A 133 -0.32 -3.26 -3.83
CA ARG A 133 0.05 -4.02 -2.63
C ARG A 133 -0.97 -5.14 -2.37
N ASP A 134 -2.24 -4.88 -2.61
CA ASP A 134 -3.30 -5.89 -2.49
C ASP A 134 -3.18 -6.97 -3.57
N ILE A 135 -2.75 -6.61 -4.79
CA ILE A 135 -2.44 -7.57 -5.86
C ILE A 135 -1.21 -8.42 -5.50
N GLU A 136 -0.12 -7.82 -5.02
CA GLU A 136 1.06 -8.57 -4.56
C GLU A 136 0.68 -9.54 -3.45
N PHE A 137 -0.11 -9.09 -2.47
CA PHE A 137 -0.62 -9.94 -1.41
C PHE A 137 -1.52 -11.08 -1.94
N ALA A 138 -2.37 -10.80 -2.93
CA ALA A 138 -3.21 -11.81 -3.57
C ALA A 138 -2.37 -12.85 -4.33
N VAL A 139 -1.34 -12.43 -5.07
CA VAL A 139 -0.39 -13.32 -5.76
C VAL A 139 0.37 -14.18 -4.75
N ASP A 140 0.84 -13.58 -3.66
CA ASP A 140 1.51 -14.29 -2.57
C ASP A 140 0.59 -15.33 -1.91
N CYS A 141 -0.68 -14.98 -1.71
CA CYS A 141 -1.69 -15.92 -1.22
C CYS A 141 -1.93 -17.05 -2.23
N LEU A 142 -2.13 -16.75 -3.50
CA LEU A 142 -2.35 -17.77 -4.55
C LEU A 142 -1.16 -18.72 -4.69
N ASN A 143 0.06 -18.21 -4.56
CA ASN A 143 1.28 -19.01 -4.55
C ASN A 143 1.38 -19.87 -3.29
N ARG A 144 1.08 -19.32 -2.11
CA ARG A 144 1.09 -20.09 -0.83
C ARG A 144 0.03 -21.19 -0.79
N TYR A 145 -1.15 -20.93 -1.36
CA TYR A 145 -2.24 -21.90 -1.44
C TYR A 145 -2.19 -22.78 -2.70
N ASN A 146 -1.11 -22.68 -3.49
CA ASN A 146 -0.78 -23.51 -4.63
C ASN A 146 -1.97 -23.75 -5.58
N VAL A 147 -2.70 -22.69 -5.93
CA VAL A 147 -3.86 -22.79 -6.85
C VAL A 147 -3.41 -23.10 -8.29
N SER A 148 -2.11 -23.31 -8.53
CA SER A 148 -1.59 -23.80 -9.82
C SER A 148 -1.56 -25.33 -9.98
N SER A 149 -2.16 -26.12 -9.08
CA SER A 149 -2.33 -27.56 -9.31
C SER A 149 -3.81 -27.92 -9.41
N ASN A 150 -4.36 -27.83 -10.62
CA ASN A 150 -5.35 -28.77 -11.15
C ASN A 150 -5.43 -28.59 -12.69
N SER A 151 -4.44 -29.18 -13.36
CA SER A 151 -4.52 -29.63 -14.76
C SER A 151 -4.87 -31.11 -14.77
#